data_AF-A0A363D4B0-F1
#
_entry.id   AF-A0A363D4B0-F1
#
_cell.length_a   1.000
_cell.length_b   1.000
_cell.length_c   1.000
_cell.angle_alpha   90.00
_cell.angle_beta   90.00
_cell.angle_gamma   90.00
#
_symmetry.space_group_name_H-M   'P 1'
#
loop_
_entity.id
_entity.type
_entity.pdbx_description
1 polymer ?
#
loop_
_entity_poly.entity_id
_entity_poly.type
_entity_poly.pdbx_seq_one_letter_code
_entity_poly.pdbx_strand_id
1 'polypeptide(L)' 'MKKEMILQLASKLKEVSRVEFEYNNSFYEIFESTEGGYMINIYSSNEKDEDDEYLYENNFDGGLCTGTAKDAIQFML' A
#
# COMPACT_ATOMS: atom_id res chain seq x y z
N MET A 1 3.56 -13.09 3.59
CA MET A 1 3.19 -12.39 4.84
C MET A 1 2.28 -13.29 5.70
N LYS A 2 2.33 -13.22 7.04
CA LYS A 2 1.42 -14.01 7.89
C LYS A 2 -0.03 -13.50 7.77
N LYS A 3 -1.01 -14.41 7.81
CA LYS A 3 -2.46 -14.07 7.70
C LYS A 3 -2.91 -13.01 8.70
N GLU A 4 -2.41 -13.06 9.93
CA GLU A 4 -2.75 -12.11 10.98
C GLU A 4 -2.31 -10.68 10.63
N MET A 5 -1.10 -10.51 10.08
CA MET A 5 -0.61 -9.20 9.62
C MET A 5 -1.46 -8.65 8.47
N ILE A 6 -1.87 -9.50 7.53
CA ILE A 6 -2.76 -9.10 6.43
C ILE A 6 -4.08 -8.54 6.97
N LEU A 7 -4.66 -9.21 7.98
CA LEU A 7 -5.90 -8.77 8.60
C LEU A 7 -5.72 -7.46 9.37
N GLN A 8 -4.62 -7.29 10.09
CA GLN A 8 -4.30 -6.04 10.81
C GLN A 8 -4.13 -4.86 9.85
N LEU A 9 -3.37 -5.04 8.77
CA LEU A 9 -3.18 -4.02 7.73
C LEU A 9 -4.50 -3.69 7.03
N ALA A 10 -5.31 -4.69 6.70
CA ALA A 10 -6.61 -4.46 6.06
C ALA A 10 -7.60 -3.74 6.99
N SER A 11 -7.58 -4.02 8.30
CA SER A 11 -8.37 -3.28 9.28
C SER A 11 -7.89 -1.83 9.40
N LYS A 12 -6.58 -1.61 9.52
CA LYS A 12 -5.99 -0.27 9.57
C LYS A 12 -6.33 0.53 8.32
N LEU A 13 -6.19 -0.06 7.13
CA LEU A 13 -6.54 0.57 5.86
C LEU A 13 -8.00 1.03 5.81
N LYS A 14 -8.93 0.29 6.41
CA LYS A 14 -10.33 0.71 6.52
C LYS A 14 -10.57 1.84 7.54
N GLU A 15 -9.76 1.89 8.60
CA GLU A 15 -9.93 2.86 9.68
C GLU A 15 -9.31 4.22 9.33
N VAL A 16 -8.16 4.23 8.66
CA VAL A 16 -7.39 5.46 8.38
C VAL A 16 -7.23 5.75 6.89
N SER A 17 -7.84 4.95 6.01
CA SER A 17 -7.80 5.09 4.54
C SER A 17 -6.42 5.08 3.89
N ARG A 18 -5.34 4.83 4.65
CA ARG A 18 -3.95 4.71 4.16
C ARG A 18 -3.13 3.78 5.05
N VAL A 19 -2.29 2.95 4.45
CA VAL A 19 -1.28 2.15 5.16
C VAL A 19 0.02 2.13 4.38
N GLU A 20 1.11 2.11 5.13
CA GLU A 20 2.46 1.92 4.61
C GLU A 20 3.11 0.75 5.36
N PHE A 21 3.83 -0.11 4.65
CA PHE A 21 4.55 -1.24 5.24
C PHE A 21 5.68 -1.75 4.34
N GLU A 22 6.67 -2.40 4.94
CA GLU A 22 7.75 -3.07 4.23
C GLU A 22 7.48 -4.58 4.15
N TYR A 23 7.73 -5.17 2.98
CA TYR A 23 7.69 -6.61 2.78
C TYR A 23 8.60 -7.02 1.60
N ASN A 24 9.35 -8.11 1.75
CA ASN A 24 10.26 -8.62 0.71
C ASN A 24 11.20 -7.56 0.10
N ASN A 25 11.76 -6.68 0.94
CA ASN A 25 12.66 -5.59 0.52
C ASN A 25 11.99 -4.57 -0.43
N SER A 26 10.67 -4.43 -0.36
CA SER A 26 9.91 -3.41 -1.06
C SER A 26 9.05 -2.64 -0.07
N PHE A 27 8.78 -1.38 -0.39
CA PHE A 27 7.99 -0.49 0.44
C PHE A 27 6.64 -0.28 -0.24
N TYR A 28 5.57 -0.57 0.49
CA TYR A 28 4.21 -0.54 -0.02
C TYR A 28 3.49 0.64 0.58
N GLU A 29 2.75 1.33 -0.27
CA GLU A 29 1.78 2.33 0.12
C GLU A 29 0.43 1.95 -0.48
N ILE A 30 -0.60 1.91 0.35
CA ILE A 30 -1.95 1.57 -0.09
C ILE A 30 -2.92 2.57 0.52
N PHE A 31 -3.76 3.20 -0.30
CA PHE A 31 -4.75 4.17 0.15
C PHE A 31 -6.04 4.11 -0.68
N GLU A 32 -7.12 4.67 -0.15
CA GLU A 32 -8.39 4.76 -0.88
C GLU A 32 -8.28 5.68 -2.10
N SER A 33 -8.64 5.15 -3.27
CA SER A 33 -8.62 5.89 -4.53
C SER A 33 -9.86 6.78 -4.66
N THR A 34 -9.68 7.98 -5.22
CA THR A 34 -10.79 8.87 -5.60
C THR A 34 -11.63 8.31 -6.76
N GLU A 35 -11.10 7.36 -7.52
CA GLU A 35 -11.79 6.66 -8.61
C GLU A 35 -12.59 5.42 -8.12
N GLY A 36 -12.54 5.14 -6.81
CA GLY A 36 -13.16 3.98 -6.18
C GLY A 36 -12.21 2.77 -6.08
N GLY A 37 -12.19 2.12 -4.92
CA GLY A 37 -11.24 1.05 -4.61
C GLY A 37 -9.99 1.56 -3.89
N TYR A 38 -8.87 0.84 -4.03
CA TYR A 38 -7.60 1.13 -3.37
C TYR A 38 -6.48 1.29 -4.39
N MET A 39 -5.74 2.38 -4.31
CA MET A 39 -4.48 2.53 -5.04
C MET A 39 -3.38 1.80 -4.26
N ILE A 40 -2.54 1.06 -4.98
CA ILE A 40 -1.40 0.33 -4.45
C ILE A 40 -0.17 0.87 -5.18
N ASN A 41 0.84 1.30 -4.43
CA ASN A 41 2.13 1.73 -4.94
C ASN A 41 3.24 0.91 -4.28
N ILE A 42 4.25 0.51 -5.08
CA ILE A 42 5.40 -0.25 -4.61
C ILE A 42 6.69 0.48 -4.98
N TYR A 43 7.54 0.67 -3.98
CA TYR A 43 8.78 1.42 -4.09
C TYR A 43 9.99 0.54 -3.77
N SER A 44 11.08 0.81 -4.45
CA SER A 44 12.38 0.14 -4.24
C SER A 44 13.18 0.71 -3.07
N SER A 45 12.78 1.88 -2.57
CA SER A 45 13.40 2.61 -1.45
C SER A 45 12.32 3.23 -0.57
N ASN A 46 12.61 3.43 0.72
CA ASN A 46 11.75 4.15 1.65
C ASN A 46 12.06 5.65 1.72
N GLU A 47 12.82 6.15 0.76
CA GLU A 47 13.14 7.57 0.67
C GLU A 47 11.87 8.38 0.40
N LYS A 48 11.73 9.46 1.18
CA LYS A 48 10.59 10.38 1.15
C LYS A 48 11.07 11.81 0.94
N ASP A 49 10.22 12.64 0.37
CA ASP A 49 10.47 14.07 0.20
C ASP A 49 10.19 14.88 1.49
N GLU A 50 10.20 16.21 1.37
CA GLU A 50 9.96 17.13 2.49
C GLU A 50 8.52 17.09 3.03
N ASP A 51 7.58 16.52 2.27
CA ASP A 51 6.17 16.38 2.62
C ASP A 51 5.84 14.99 3.19
N ASP A 52 6.86 14.15 3.47
CA ASP A 52 6.74 12.76 3.93
C ASP A 52 6.05 11.82 2.91
N GLU A 53 6.13 12.15 1.62
CA GLU A 53 5.62 11.35 0.52
C GLU A 53 6.75 10.54 -0.15
N TYR A 54 6.48 9.30 -0.56
CA TYR A 54 7.50 8.48 -1.23
C TYR A 54 7.94 9.09 -2.56
N LEU A 55 9.24 9.05 -2.83
CA LEU A 55 9.77 9.56 -4.09
C LEU A 55 9.26 8.74 -5.28
N TYR A 56 8.62 9.43 -6.24
CA TYR A 56 8.06 8.80 -7.43
C TYR A 56 9.10 8.03 -8.26
N GLU A 57 10.35 8.47 -8.30
CA GLU A 57 11.44 7.79 -9.02
C GLU A 57 11.75 6.38 -8.49
N ASN A 58 11.38 6.10 -7.23
CA ASN A 58 11.54 4.80 -6.61
C ASN A 58 10.34 3.88 -6.85
N ASN A 59 9.21 4.41 -7.34
CA ASN A 59 8.03 3.63 -7.70
C ASN A 59 8.33 2.80 -8.95
N PHE A 60 8.15 1.48 -8.87
CA PHE A 60 8.39 0.59 -10.00
C PHE A 60 7.18 -0.24 -10.40
N ASP A 61 6.16 -0.31 -9.53
CA ASP A 61 4.92 -1.02 -9.79
C ASP A 61 3.78 -0.41 -8.94
N GLY A 62 2.56 -0.66 -9.38
CA GLY A 62 1.37 -0.18 -8.72
C GLY A 62 0.10 -0.48 -9.51
N GLY A 63 -1.04 -0.15 -8.92
CA GLY A 63 -2.31 -0.33 -9.59
C GLY A 63 -3.54 -0.09 -8.72
N LEU A 64 -4.68 0.00 -9.39
CA LEU A 64 -5.98 0.14 -8.75
C LEU A 64 -6.59 -1.23 -8.46
N CYS A 65 -6.87 -1.50 -7.19
CA CYS A 65 -7.64 -2.65 -6.74
C CYS A 65 -9.07 -2.24 -6.40
N THR A 66 -10.04 -2.70 -7.19
CA THR A 66 -11.48 -2.45 -6.94
C THR A 66 -12.11 -3.49 -5.99
N GLY A 67 -11.29 -4.37 -5.42
CA GLY A 67 -11.71 -5.38 -4.44
C GLY A 67 -11.84 -4.82 -3.02
N THR A 68 -11.83 -5.71 -2.04
CA THR A 68 -11.84 -5.35 -0.62
C THR A 68 -10.47 -4.84 -0.17
N ALA A 69 -10.41 -4.14 0.97
CA ALA A 69 -9.12 -3.76 1.59
C ALA A 69 -8.18 -4.97 1.77
N LYS A 70 -8.73 -6.15 2.08
CA LYS A 70 -7.95 -7.39 2.19
C LYS A 70 -7.38 -7.81 0.84
N ASP A 71 -8.16 -7.68 -0.23
CA ASP A 71 -7.68 -7.98 -1.58
C ASP A 71 -6.56 -7.01 -1.96
N ALA A 72 -6.68 -5.73 -1.62
CA ALA A 72 -5.64 -4.72 -1.86
C ALA A 72 -4.34 -5.04 -1.11
N ILE A 73 -4.41 -5.44 0.17
CA ILE A 73 -3.23 -5.89 0.91
C ILE A 73 -2.62 -7.14 0.26
N GLN A 74 -3.43 -8.05 -0.29
CA GLN A 74 -2.94 -9.33 -0.83
C GLN A 74 -2.49 -9.27 -2.29
N PHE A 75 -2.90 -8.26 -3.06
CA PHE A 75 -2.78 -8.22 -4.52
C PHE A 75 -1.34 -8.38 -5.01
N MET A 76 -0.37 -7.90 -4.22
CA MET A 76 1.05 -7.82 -4.59
C MET A 76 1.98 -8.56 -3.59
N LEU A 77 1.43 -9.46 -2.75
CA LEU A 77 2.16 -10.20 -1.70
C LEU A 77 2.53 -11.64 -2.07
#